data_AF-A0A8D8CV73-F1
#
_entry.id   AF-A0A8D8CV73-F1
#
_cell.length_a   1.000
_cell.length_b   1.000
_cell.length_c   1.000
_cell.angle_alpha   90.00
_cell.angle_beta   90.00
_cell.angle_gamma   90.00
#
_symmetry.space_group_name_H-M   'P 1'
#
loop_
_entity.id
_entity.type
_entity.pdbx_description
1 polymer ?
#
loop_
_entity_poly.entity_id
_entity_poly.type
_entity_poly.pdbx_seq_one_letter_code
_entity_poly.pdbx_strand_id
1 'polypeptide(L)'
;MYINKLIMIQFSSRQSVYRLITITQQAAKIFKRNSRTGPDFEPFLHHLSRQSHRSRLSVSVCGALSCQIMSASASVASKRSSYGTGAGDGSQRDASTVTVRTMDGGQHAEQESVALTVDGFGTVKNPLTGVVEPVKRFTWVNESGMSVQVISYGAIITSVKVPGRDGSLDDVVMGFDDIPGYQTANNPYFGATVGRVANRVGGAKFTIDGVEYLVTKNWENRHQLHGGKIGFDKFNWASYVNGTVVTLTHTNPEGHEGYPGAVLTSVTYQLTNDNKFLVKFQATSSHPTPINLTNHSYFNLAGHVS
;
A
#
# COMPACT_ATOMS: atom_id res chain seq x y z
N MET A 1 -0.87 -16.29 12.06
CA MET A 1 -1.11 -16.36 10.60
C MET A 1 -0.48 -15.14 9.96
N TYR A 2 0.32 -15.31 8.91
CA TYR A 2 0.93 -14.20 8.14
C TYR A 2 0.24 -14.12 6.79
N ILE A 3 -0.21 -12.92 6.40
CA ILE A 3 -0.78 -12.67 5.08
C ILE A 3 0.08 -11.65 4.36
N ASN A 4 0.49 -11.97 3.13
CA ASN A 4 1.16 -11.06 2.21
C ASN A 4 0.29 -10.91 0.96
N LYS A 5 -0.12 -9.68 0.64
CA LYS A 5 -0.84 -9.37 -0.60
C LYS A 5 -0.15 -8.20 -1.29
N LEU A 6 0.17 -8.35 -2.58
CA LEU A 6 0.72 -7.28 -3.42
C LEU A 6 -0.35 -6.85 -4.43
N ILE A 7 -0.66 -5.56 -4.45
CA ILE A 7 -1.42 -4.90 -5.51
C ILE A 7 -0.41 -4.05 -6.29
N MET A 8 -0.46 -4.16 -7.61
CA MET A 8 0.39 -3.37 -8.52
C MET A 8 -0.52 -2.58 -9.45
N ILE A 9 -0.37 -1.26 -9.43
CA ILE A 9 -1.03 -0.36 -10.38
C ILE A 9 0.05 0.04 -11.38
N GLN A 10 -0.11 -0.36 -12.65
CA GLN A 10 0.85 -0.07 -13.71
C GLN A 10 0.21 0.76 -14.82
N PHE A 11 0.85 1.86 -15.18
CA PHE A 11 0.47 2.68 -16.33
C PHE A 11 1.55 2.57 -17.42
N SER A 12 1.19 2.21 -18.65
CA SER A 12 2.13 2.10 -19.78
C SER A 12 1.76 3.11 -20.86
N SER A 13 2.74 3.91 -21.30
CA SER A 13 2.59 4.85 -22.41
C SER A 13 2.90 4.25 -23.79
N ARG A 14 3.45 3.02 -23.86
CA ARG A 14 3.75 2.34 -25.13
C ARG A 14 2.68 1.29 -25.46
N GLN A 15 1.99 1.53 -26.58
CA GLN A 15 0.92 0.72 -27.20
C GLN A 15 -0.31 0.41 -26.31
N SER A 16 -1.29 1.32 -26.35
CA SER A 16 -2.74 1.09 -26.34
C SER A 16 -3.36 -0.01 -25.46
N VAL A 17 -2.84 -0.32 -24.26
CA VAL A 17 -3.58 -1.06 -23.21
C VAL A 17 -3.02 -0.68 -21.82
N TYR A 18 -3.76 0.12 -21.04
CA TYR A 18 -3.51 0.20 -19.59
C TYR A 18 -3.89 -1.15 -18.97
N ARG A 19 -2.92 -1.88 -18.41
CA ARG A 19 -3.18 -3.13 -17.66
C ARG A 19 -3.35 -2.80 -16.18
N LEU A 20 -4.59 -2.61 -15.77
CA LEU A 20 -4.94 -2.57 -14.35
C LEU A 20 -4.97 -4.02 -13.82
N ILE A 21 -4.01 -4.38 -12.96
CA ILE A 21 -4.05 -5.65 -12.20
C ILE A 21 -4.63 -5.34 -10.83
N THR A 22 -5.96 -5.21 -10.78
CA THR A 22 -6.73 -5.13 -9.53
C THR A 22 -7.63 -6.35 -9.43
N ILE A 23 -7.51 -7.10 -8.35
CA ILE A 23 -8.49 -8.15 -8.01
C ILE A 23 -9.76 -7.45 -7.54
N THR A 24 -10.73 -7.31 -8.44
CA THR A 24 -12.16 -7.10 -8.09
C THR A 24 -13.04 -7.97 -8.98
N GLN A 25 -12.83 -9.30 -8.99
CA GLN A 25 -13.69 -10.23 -9.73
C GLN A 25 -15.10 -10.45 -9.13
N GLN A 26 -15.56 -9.66 -8.15
CA GLN A 26 -16.90 -9.83 -7.56
C GLN A 26 -17.84 -8.61 -7.63
N ALA A 27 -17.45 -7.48 -8.20
CA ALA A 27 -18.36 -6.33 -8.29
C ALA A 27 -19.34 -6.41 -9.48
N ALA A 28 -18.94 -6.97 -10.63
CA ALA A 28 -19.73 -6.88 -11.85
C ALA A 28 -20.82 -7.99 -12.03
N LYS A 29 -20.71 -9.13 -11.33
CA LYS A 29 -21.66 -10.25 -11.49
C LYS A 29 -22.87 -10.22 -10.55
N ILE A 30 -22.84 -9.43 -9.48
CA ILE A 30 -23.94 -9.36 -8.51
C ILE A 30 -24.93 -8.24 -8.88
N PHE A 31 -24.49 -7.19 -9.60
CA PHE A 31 -25.35 -6.06 -9.94
C PHE A 31 -26.45 -6.39 -10.96
N LYS A 32 -26.22 -7.38 -11.85
CA LYS A 32 -27.23 -7.82 -12.82
C LYS A 32 -28.37 -8.66 -12.24
N ARG A 33 -28.29 -9.10 -10.97
CA ARG A 33 -29.28 -10.04 -10.42
C ARG A 33 -30.37 -9.40 -9.56
N ASN A 34 -30.26 -8.12 -9.18
CA ASN A 34 -31.16 -7.50 -8.17
C ASN A 34 -31.65 -6.06 -8.45
N SER A 35 -31.47 -5.48 -9.64
CA SER A 35 -31.98 -4.12 -9.89
C SER A 35 -33.47 -4.10 -10.22
N ARG A 36 -34.31 -3.87 -9.21
CA ARG A 36 -35.51 -3.03 -9.37
C ARG A 36 -35.12 -1.60 -9.03
N THR A 37 -34.69 -0.84 -10.03
CA THR A 37 -34.45 0.62 -9.89
C THR A 37 -34.89 1.31 -11.18
N GLY A 38 -35.56 2.45 -11.03
CA GLY A 38 -36.35 3.16 -12.04
C GLY A 38 -35.58 3.80 -13.22
N PRO A 39 -36.30 4.56 -14.07
CA PRO A 39 -35.97 4.76 -15.49
C PRO A 39 -34.73 5.60 -15.83
N ASP A 40 -34.01 6.17 -14.86
CA ASP A 40 -32.94 7.14 -15.14
C ASP A 40 -31.50 6.59 -15.05
N PHE A 41 -31.31 5.27 -14.88
CA PHE A 41 -29.96 4.65 -14.77
C PHE A 41 -29.55 3.72 -15.93
N GLU A 42 -30.44 3.46 -16.89
CA GLU A 42 -30.21 2.57 -18.04
C GLU A 42 -29.21 3.12 -19.10
N PRO A 43 -29.20 4.43 -19.47
CA PRO A 43 -28.34 4.91 -20.55
C PRO A 43 -26.83 4.84 -20.25
N PHE A 44 -26.45 4.93 -18.97
CA PHE A 44 -25.04 4.99 -18.55
C PHE A 44 -24.35 3.62 -18.57
N LEU A 45 -25.09 2.54 -18.26
CA LEU A 45 -24.56 1.17 -18.21
C LEU A 45 -24.36 0.56 -19.62
N HIS A 46 -25.16 1.00 -20.60
CA HIS A 46 -25.08 0.49 -21.96
C HIS A 46 -23.80 0.92 -22.69
N HIS A 47 -23.18 2.03 -22.28
CA HIS A 47 -21.91 2.51 -22.84
C HIS A 47 -20.71 1.69 -22.33
N LEU A 48 -20.70 1.31 -21.05
CA LEU A 48 -19.62 0.54 -20.43
C LEU A 48 -19.58 -0.93 -20.89
N SER A 49 -20.73 -1.52 -21.23
CA SER A 49 -20.80 -2.92 -21.70
C SER A 49 -20.14 -3.13 -23.06
N ARG A 50 -20.10 -2.12 -23.95
CA ARG A 50 -19.56 -2.26 -25.32
C ARG A 50 -18.04 -2.29 -25.38
N GLN A 51 -17.32 -1.86 -24.34
CA GLN A 51 -15.85 -1.88 -24.33
C GLN A 51 -15.23 -3.20 -23.85
N SER A 52 -16.00 -4.12 -23.25
CA SER A 52 -15.45 -5.35 -22.65
C SER A 52 -15.18 -6.52 -23.62
N HIS A 53 -15.49 -6.38 -24.92
CA HIS A 53 -15.37 -7.48 -25.89
C HIS A 53 -14.02 -7.59 -26.63
N ARG A 54 -12.95 -6.89 -26.20
CA ARG A 54 -11.68 -6.87 -26.96
C ARG A 54 -10.38 -7.21 -26.22
N SER A 55 -10.40 -7.78 -25.02
CA SER A 55 -9.13 -8.12 -24.35
C SER A 55 -9.21 -9.41 -23.54
N ARG A 56 -8.54 -10.46 -24.06
CA ARG A 56 -8.19 -11.66 -23.28
C ARG A 56 -7.15 -11.26 -22.22
N LEU A 57 -7.52 -11.29 -20.95
CA LEU A 57 -6.62 -11.07 -19.81
C LEU A 57 -6.15 -12.41 -19.21
N SER A 58 -4.83 -12.57 -19.06
CA SER A 58 -4.20 -13.59 -18.21
C SER A 58 -3.86 -12.99 -16.85
N VAL A 59 -4.22 -13.68 -15.77
CA VAL A 59 -3.88 -13.33 -14.38
C VAL A 59 -2.66 -14.15 -13.95
N SER A 60 -1.65 -13.52 -13.34
CA SER A 60 -0.56 -14.23 -12.66
C SER A 60 -0.59 -13.88 -11.17
N VAL A 61 -0.77 -14.90 -10.34
CA VAL A 61 -0.63 -14.84 -8.87
C VAL A 61 0.74 -15.42 -8.56
N CYS A 62 1.68 -14.60 -8.10
CA CYS A 62 2.95 -15.11 -7.58
C CYS A 62 2.79 -15.40 -6.08
N GLY A 63 2.41 -16.63 -5.75
CA GLY A 63 2.48 -17.14 -4.39
C GLY A 63 3.90 -17.61 -4.11
N ALA A 64 4.71 -16.80 -3.42
CA ALA A 64 6.00 -17.27 -2.91
C ALA A 64 5.77 -18.09 -1.64
N LEU A 65 5.59 -19.41 -1.80
CA LEU A 65 5.85 -20.40 -0.77
C LEU A 65 7.25 -20.96 -1.03
N SER A 66 8.22 -20.61 -0.18
CA SER A 66 9.29 -21.55 0.20
C SER A 66 10.04 -21.01 1.41
N CYS A 67 9.96 -21.81 2.47
CA CYS A 67 10.79 -21.76 3.65
C CYS A 67 12.16 -22.35 3.30
N GLN A 68 13.25 -21.66 3.63
CA GLN A 68 14.51 -22.31 4.03
C GLN A 68 15.20 -21.41 5.05
N ILE A 69 15.32 -21.96 6.25
CA ILE A 69 16.12 -21.46 7.36
C ILE A 69 17.59 -21.69 7.00
N MET A 70 18.39 -20.64 6.98
CA MET A 70 19.86 -20.73 7.08
C MET A 70 20.28 -19.89 8.29
N SER A 71 20.48 -20.57 9.41
CA SER A 71 21.19 -20.06 10.57
C SER A 71 22.66 -19.88 10.20
N ALA A 72 23.18 -18.66 10.31
CA ALA A 72 24.63 -18.42 10.34
C ALA A 72 25.00 -17.95 11.74
N SER A 73 25.56 -18.88 12.52
CA SER A 73 26.23 -18.62 13.80
C SER A 73 27.61 -18.03 13.50
N ALA A 74 27.88 -16.79 13.91
CA ALA A 74 29.23 -16.24 13.92
C ALA A 74 29.92 -16.65 15.23
N SER A 75 30.85 -17.60 15.14
CA SER A 75 31.79 -17.94 16.20
C SER A 75 32.97 -16.94 16.15
N VAL A 76 33.22 -16.30 17.28
CA VAL A 76 34.42 -15.49 17.53
C VAL A 76 35.58 -16.45 17.81
N ALA A 77 36.57 -16.49 16.92
CA ALA A 77 37.83 -17.19 17.16
C ALA A 77 38.90 -16.18 17.58
N SER A 78 39.18 -16.14 18.88
CA SER A 78 40.37 -15.53 19.46
C SER A 78 41.61 -16.37 19.13
N LYS A 79 42.64 -15.77 18.55
CA LYS A 79 44.01 -16.31 18.61
C LYS A 79 44.97 -15.22 19.08
N ARG A 80 45.42 -15.39 20.33
CA ARG A 80 46.66 -14.83 20.86
C ARG A 80 47.85 -15.52 20.17
N SER A 81 48.90 -14.77 19.87
CA SER A 81 50.27 -15.28 19.89
C SER A 81 51.19 -14.20 20.46
N SER A 82 52.01 -14.63 21.42
CA SER A 82 53.00 -13.88 22.18
C SER A 82 54.43 -14.13 21.68
N TYR A 83 55.39 -13.44 22.31
CA TYR A 83 56.86 -13.37 22.13
C TYR A 83 57.30 -12.23 21.19
N GLY A 84 58.24 -11.34 21.53
CA GLY A 84 59.11 -11.15 22.71
C GLY A 84 60.26 -10.20 22.33
N THR A 85 60.49 -9.18 23.16
CA THR A 85 61.70 -8.35 23.41
C THR A 85 62.81 -8.15 22.35
N GLY A 86 63.18 -6.88 22.12
CA GLY A 86 64.51 -6.47 21.63
C GLY A 86 64.59 -4.97 21.30
N ALA A 87 65.45 -4.22 21.99
CA ALA A 87 65.73 -2.80 21.78
C ALA A 87 66.99 -2.60 20.91
N GLY A 88 67.05 -1.51 20.12
CA GLY A 88 68.29 -1.03 19.51
C GLY A 88 68.12 -0.23 18.20
N ASP A 89 68.30 1.09 18.32
CA ASP A 89 69.02 2.02 17.42
C ASP A 89 68.87 1.97 15.88
N GLY A 90 68.53 3.13 15.29
CA GLY A 90 69.38 3.70 14.25
C GLY A 90 68.98 3.54 12.78
N SER A 91 68.85 4.71 12.14
CA SER A 91 69.02 4.99 10.69
C SER A 91 67.78 5.07 9.78
N GLN A 92 67.72 6.23 9.13
CA GLN A 92 66.87 6.62 8.00
C GLN A 92 67.02 5.66 6.81
N ARG A 93 65.93 5.45 6.05
CA ARG A 93 65.90 5.54 4.57
C ARG A 93 64.49 5.36 3.99
N ASP A 94 64.12 6.32 3.15
CA ASP A 94 63.18 6.35 2.02
C ASP A 94 61.80 5.67 2.12
N ALA A 95 60.79 6.52 2.32
CA ALA A 95 59.41 6.25 1.96
C ALA A 95 59.24 6.29 0.43
N SER A 96 59.19 5.10 -0.19
CA SER A 96 58.70 4.96 -1.57
C SER A 96 57.18 4.84 -1.55
N THR A 97 56.48 5.91 -1.92
CA THR A 97 55.02 5.96 -2.05
C THR A 97 54.58 5.12 -3.25
N VAL A 98 53.97 3.96 -2.99
CA VAL A 98 53.28 3.17 -4.03
C VAL A 98 51.91 3.81 -4.28
N THR A 99 51.76 4.50 -5.41
CA THR A 99 50.46 5.02 -5.86
C THR A 99 49.71 3.90 -6.59
N VAL A 100 48.74 3.26 -5.91
CA VAL A 100 47.80 2.36 -6.59
C VAL A 100 46.75 3.23 -7.27
N ARG A 101 46.90 3.44 -8.58
CA ARG A 101 45.84 3.96 -9.44
C ARG A 101 44.95 2.77 -9.84
N THR A 102 43.83 2.58 -9.15
CA THR A 102 42.73 1.81 -9.72
C THR A 102 42.09 2.66 -10.81
N MET A 103 42.14 2.15 -12.04
CA MET A 103 41.42 2.70 -13.18
C MET A 103 39.92 2.62 -12.86
N ASP A 104 39.34 3.76 -12.52
CA ASP A 104 37.90 3.89 -12.35
C ASP A 104 37.30 4.00 -13.75
N GLY A 105 36.83 2.86 -14.24
CA GLY A 105 36.27 2.66 -15.57
C GLY A 105 35.03 1.78 -15.49
N GLY A 106 34.14 2.12 -14.58
CA GLY A 106 32.79 1.56 -14.48
C GLY A 106 31.81 2.71 -14.53
N GLN A 107 31.06 2.81 -15.63
CA GLN A 107 29.96 3.74 -15.80
C GLN A 107 29.04 3.66 -14.58
N HIS A 108 29.03 4.69 -13.74
CA HIS A 108 27.89 4.96 -12.89
C HIS A 108 26.73 5.24 -13.85
N ALA A 109 25.87 4.23 -14.06
CA ALA A 109 24.50 4.52 -14.45
C ALA A 109 23.97 5.47 -13.38
N GLU A 110 23.72 6.72 -13.75
CA GLU A 110 22.91 7.63 -12.95
C GLU A 110 21.65 6.85 -12.59
N GLN A 111 21.53 6.51 -11.30
CA GLN A 111 20.37 5.79 -10.82
C GLN A 111 19.25 6.81 -10.72
N GLU A 112 18.64 7.04 -11.87
CA GLU A 112 17.43 7.80 -12.12
C GLU A 112 16.46 7.64 -10.94
N SER A 113 16.16 8.73 -10.21
CA SER A 113 15.66 8.64 -8.83
C SER A 113 14.25 9.18 -8.67
N VAL A 114 13.35 8.34 -8.17
CA VAL A 114 12.03 8.76 -7.68
C VAL A 114 12.24 9.74 -6.51
N ALA A 115 11.64 10.92 -6.57
CA ALA A 115 11.64 11.86 -5.46
C ALA A 115 10.48 11.55 -4.50
N LEU A 116 10.69 11.70 -3.20
CA LEU A 116 9.66 11.62 -2.16
C LEU A 116 9.72 12.87 -1.28
N THR A 117 8.60 13.58 -1.15
CA THR A 117 8.44 14.68 -0.19
C THR A 117 7.40 14.33 0.85
N VAL A 118 7.56 14.88 2.06
CA VAL A 118 6.64 14.66 3.19
C VAL A 118 6.23 16.00 3.78
N ASP A 119 4.93 16.23 3.89
CA ASP A 119 4.35 17.44 4.49
C ASP A 119 3.12 17.10 5.37
N GLY A 120 2.45 18.12 5.92
CA GLY A 120 1.25 17.97 6.72
C GLY A 120 -0.03 18.14 5.90
N PHE A 121 -1.05 17.31 6.19
CA PHE A 121 -2.35 17.32 5.52
C PHE A 121 -3.52 17.70 6.47
N GLY A 122 -3.21 18.21 7.66
CA GLY A 122 -4.20 18.56 8.69
C GLY A 122 -4.11 17.64 9.91
N THR A 123 -5.21 17.52 10.65
CA THR A 123 -5.30 16.74 11.89
C THR A 123 -6.57 15.92 11.94
N VAL A 124 -6.53 14.79 12.64
CA VAL A 124 -7.69 13.93 12.88
C VAL A 124 -7.78 13.57 14.35
N LYS A 125 -9.00 13.33 14.85
CA LYS A 125 -9.21 12.79 16.19
C LYS A 125 -9.24 11.27 16.12
N ASN A 126 -8.37 10.61 16.88
CA ASN A 126 -8.37 9.16 17.01
C ASN A 126 -9.73 8.69 17.53
N PRO A 127 -10.43 7.78 16.83
CA PRO A 127 -11.81 7.43 17.17
C PRO A 127 -11.92 6.57 18.44
N LEU A 128 -10.83 5.99 18.93
CA LEU A 128 -10.81 5.19 20.15
C LEU A 128 -10.33 5.98 21.36
N THR A 129 -9.29 6.81 21.20
CA THR A 129 -8.67 7.52 22.33
C THR A 129 -9.11 8.98 22.44
N GLY A 130 -9.66 9.54 21.37
CA GLY A 130 -10.01 10.95 21.29
C GLY A 130 -8.82 11.91 21.16
N VAL A 131 -7.59 11.39 21.06
CA VAL A 131 -6.39 12.20 20.88
C VAL A 131 -6.37 12.81 19.48
N VAL A 132 -5.98 14.07 19.36
CA VAL A 132 -5.78 14.74 18.07
C VAL A 132 -4.38 14.40 17.53
N GLU A 133 -4.32 13.91 16.30
CA GLU A 133 -3.12 13.39 15.67
C GLU A 133 -2.87 14.15 14.34
N PRO A 134 -1.63 14.59 14.07
CA PRO A 134 -1.28 15.20 12.80
C PRO A 134 -1.28 14.16 11.67
N VAL A 135 -1.86 14.52 10.53
CA VAL A 135 -1.84 13.69 9.32
C VAL A 135 -0.68 14.12 8.44
N LYS A 136 0.14 13.16 8.01
CA LYS A 136 1.22 13.39 7.04
C LYS A 136 0.75 13.04 5.64
N ARG A 137 1.24 13.78 4.65
CA ARG A 137 1.14 13.44 3.22
C ARG A 137 2.51 13.08 2.69
N PHE A 138 2.54 12.05 1.86
CA PHE A 138 3.71 11.53 1.15
C PHE A 138 3.46 11.71 -0.34
N THR A 139 4.32 12.47 -1.00
CA THR A 139 4.21 12.72 -2.44
C THR A 139 5.41 12.14 -3.14
N TRP A 140 5.16 11.21 -4.06
CA TRP A 140 6.17 10.70 -4.98
C TRP A 140 6.08 11.44 -6.31
N VAL A 141 7.23 11.66 -6.95
CA VAL A 141 7.34 12.07 -8.35
C VAL A 141 8.44 11.25 -8.99
N ASN A 142 8.16 10.61 -10.12
CA ASN A 142 9.19 9.93 -10.91
C ASN A 142 9.61 10.75 -12.13
N GLU A 143 10.63 10.30 -12.84
CA GLU A 143 11.22 11.05 -13.95
C GLU A 143 10.32 11.17 -15.17
N SER A 144 9.35 10.26 -15.31
CA SER A 144 8.33 10.38 -16.35
C SER A 144 7.25 11.42 -16.03
N GLY A 145 7.32 12.06 -14.86
CA GLY A 145 6.37 13.06 -14.39
C GLY A 145 5.16 12.49 -13.66
N MET A 146 5.05 11.16 -13.50
CA MET A 146 3.97 10.56 -12.71
C MET A 146 4.14 10.98 -11.24
N SER A 147 3.04 11.42 -10.63
CA SER A 147 2.99 11.79 -9.22
C SER A 147 1.92 11.02 -8.48
N VAL A 148 2.22 10.58 -7.26
CA VAL A 148 1.28 9.88 -6.39
C VAL A 148 1.30 10.51 -5.01
N GLN A 149 0.13 10.71 -4.41
CA GLN A 149 0.00 11.19 -3.04
C GLN A 149 -0.71 10.16 -2.17
N VAL A 150 -0.15 9.94 -0.98
CA VAL A 150 -0.76 9.13 0.08
C VAL A 150 -0.77 9.93 1.37
N ILE A 151 -1.84 9.82 2.15
CA ILE A 151 -1.89 10.38 3.50
C ILE A 151 -1.89 9.28 4.57
N SER A 152 -1.39 9.60 5.76
CA SER A 152 -1.33 8.65 6.88
C SER A 152 -2.72 8.28 7.42
N TYR A 153 -3.72 9.15 7.25
CA TYR A 153 -5.11 8.85 7.58
C TYR A 153 -5.67 7.80 6.62
N GLY A 154 -6.18 6.70 7.17
CA GLY A 154 -6.70 5.55 6.43
C GLY A 154 -5.72 4.89 5.46
N ALA A 155 -4.42 5.26 5.53
CA ALA A 155 -3.44 4.97 4.49
C ALA A 155 -3.98 5.26 3.07
N ILE A 156 -4.66 6.41 2.91
CA ILE A 156 -5.45 6.78 1.73
C ILE A 156 -4.55 7.26 0.59
N ILE A 157 -4.77 6.75 -0.63
CA ILE A 157 -4.25 7.35 -1.87
C ILE A 157 -5.14 8.52 -2.25
N THR A 158 -4.61 9.75 -2.20
CA THR A 158 -5.38 10.98 -2.43
C THR A 158 -5.27 11.50 -3.85
N SER A 159 -4.19 11.17 -4.57
CA SER A 159 -3.94 11.65 -5.94
C SER A 159 -3.03 10.68 -6.69
N VAL A 160 -3.31 10.48 -7.98
CA VAL A 160 -2.47 9.73 -8.92
C VAL A 160 -2.48 10.50 -10.23
N LYS A 161 -1.48 11.36 -10.44
CA LYS A 161 -1.31 12.13 -11.67
C LYS A 161 -0.45 11.37 -12.64
N VAL A 162 -1.00 11.09 -13.82
CA VAL A 162 -0.32 10.30 -14.87
C VAL A 162 -0.16 11.16 -16.12
N PRO A 163 1.00 11.13 -16.79
CA PRO A 163 1.19 11.84 -18.05
C PRO A 163 0.31 11.26 -19.15
N GLY A 164 -0.49 12.13 -19.77
CA GLY A 164 -1.25 11.91 -20.98
C GLY A 164 -0.36 11.81 -22.22
N ARG A 165 -0.97 11.55 -23.38
CA ARG A 165 -0.23 11.41 -24.65
C ARG A 165 0.39 12.72 -25.14
N ASP A 166 -0.23 13.84 -24.80
CA ASP A 166 0.21 15.20 -25.09
C ASP A 166 1.13 15.77 -23.99
N GLY A 167 1.43 14.98 -22.95
CA GLY A 167 2.22 15.39 -21.81
C GLY A 167 1.44 16.13 -20.72
N SER A 168 0.11 16.27 -20.82
CA SER A 168 -0.71 16.78 -19.72
C SER A 168 -0.62 15.84 -18.51
N LEU A 169 -0.71 16.37 -17.29
CA LEU A 169 -0.82 15.56 -16.08
C LEU A 169 -2.24 15.64 -15.56
N ASP A 170 -2.95 14.51 -15.64
CA ASP A 170 -4.32 14.40 -15.15
C ASP A 170 -4.38 13.50 -13.92
N ASP A 171 -5.14 13.93 -12.90
CA ASP A 171 -5.42 13.10 -11.74
C ASP A 171 -6.48 12.06 -12.10
N VAL A 172 -6.10 10.79 -12.00
CA VAL A 172 -6.94 9.66 -12.40
C VAL A 172 -7.62 8.97 -11.23
N VAL A 173 -7.51 9.46 -9.99
CA VAL A 173 -8.24 8.90 -8.84
C VAL A 173 -9.16 9.91 -8.19
N MET A 174 -10.39 9.50 -7.87
CA MET A 174 -11.33 10.34 -7.14
C MET A 174 -10.88 10.48 -5.67
N GLY A 175 -11.00 11.69 -5.13
CA GLY A 175 -10.62 12.00 -3.75
C GLY A 175 -11.16 13.35 -3.28
N PHE A 176 -10.57 13.86 -2.21
CA PHE A 176 -10.83 15.19 -1.65
C PHE A 176 -9.52 15.92 -1.39
N ASP A 177 -9.59 17.25 -1.32
CA ASP A 177 -8.44 18.12 -1.07
C ASP A 177 -8.08 18.28 0.42
N ASP A 178 -8.99 17.87 1.33
CA ASP A 178 -8.83 18.08 2.76
C ASP A 178 -9.38 16.93 3.62
N ILE A 179 -9.00 16.93 4.91
CA ILE A 179 -9.46 15.95 5.89
C ILE A 179 -10.99 15.95 6.09
N PRO A 180 -11.69 17.10 6.22
CA PRO A 180 -13.14 17.13 6.28
C PRO A 180 -13.83 16.36 5.15
N GLY A 181 -13.33 16.47 3.91
CA GLY A 181 -13.79 15.69 2.77
C GLY A 181 -13.66 14.18 3.01
N TYR A 182 -12.52 13.70 3.50
CA TYR A 182 -12.34 12.28 3.81
C TYR A 182 -13.16 11.81 5.02
N GLN A 183 -13.54 12.69 5.94
CA GLN A 183 -14.34 12.36 7.14
C GLN A 183 -15.85 12.49 6.93
N THR A 184 -16.31 13.02 5.79
CA THR A 184 -17.74 13.17 5.52
C THR A 184 -18.45 11.83 5.45
N ALA A 185 -19.71 11.80 5.90
CA ALA A 185 -20.55 10.61 5.83
C ALA A 185 -20.81 10.14 4.38
N ASN A 186 -20.63 11.03 3.41
CA ASN A 186 -20.82 10.73 1.98
C ASN A 186 -19.57 10.12 1.32
N ASN A 187 -18.43 10.00 2.02
CA ASN A 187 -17.22 9.41 1.45
C ASN A 187 -17.41 7.88 1.26
N PRO A 188 -17.44 7.36 0.02
CA PRO A 188 -17.58 5.93 -0.25
C PRO A 188 -16.23 5.20 -0.17
N TYR A 189 -15.41 5.53 0.82
CA TYR A 189 -14.06 4.99 1.04
C TYR A 189 -13.02 5.38 -0.04
N PHE A 190 -13.11 6.58 -0.63
CA PHE A 190 -12.16 7.00 -1.67
C PHE A 190 -10.71 6.81 -1.25
N GLY A 191 -10.00 5.97 -2.02
CA GLY A 191 -8.56 5.76 -1.88
C GLY A 191 -8.11 5.01 -0.62
N ALA A 192 -9.01 4.66 0.28
CA ALA A 192 -8.67 4.16 1.61
C ALA A 192 -8.17 2.72 1.61
N THR A 193 -7.34 2.38 2.60
CA THR A 193 -7.11 0.99 2.98
C THR A 193 -8.31 0.46 3.76
N VAL A 194 -8.90 -0.62 3.27
CA VAL A 194 -10.11 -1.21 3.83
C VAL A 194 -9.81 -2.56 4.47
N GLY A 195 -10.27 -2.72 5.71
CA GLY A 195 -10.10 -3.89 6.56
C GLY A 195 -10.80 -3.68 7.92
N ARG A 196 -10.87 -4.66 8.83
CA ARG A 196 -10.13 -5.94 8.85
C ARG A 196 -10.55 -6.95 7.78
N VAL A 197 -11.84 -6.95 7.41
CA VAL A 197 -12.38 -7.73 6.28
C VAL A 197 -13.06 -6.77 5.30
N ALA A 198 -12.47 -6.65 4.11
CA ALA A 198 -13.07 -5.93 3.01
C ALA A 198 -14.32 -6.65 2.47
N ASN A 199 -15.25 -5.85 1.95
CA ASN A 199 -16.58 -6.26 1.50
C ASN A 199 -17.48 -6.71 2.67
N ARG A 200 -18.46 -7.59 2.40
CA ARG A 200 -19.52 -7.92 3.35
C ARG A 200 -19.24 -9.18 4.14
N VAL A 201 -19.44 -9.11 5.46
CA VAL A 201 -19.62 -10.27 6.32
C VAL A 201 -21.12 -10.56 6.43
N GLY A 202 -21.53 -11.72 5.89
CA GLY A 202 -22.92 -12.18 5.87
C GLY A 202 -23.51 -12.28 7.27
N GLY A 203 -24.72 -11.75 7.49
CA GLY A 203 -25.38 -11.74 8.81
C GLY A 203 -24.61 -11.02 9.92
N ALA A 204 -23.50 -10.34 9.60
CA ALA A 204 -22.56 -9.77 10.55
C ALA A 204 -22.06 -10.80 11.58
N LYS A 205 -21.79 -12.02 11.11
CA LYS A 205 -21.25 -13.10 11.94
C LYS A 205 -20.41 -14.08 11.14
N PHE A 206 -19.52 -14.76 11.82
CA PHE A 206 -18.73 -15.87 11.28
C PHE A 206 -18.36 -16.85 12.39
N THR A 207 -17.80 -18.00 12.03
CA THR A 207 -17.38 -19.03 12.97
C THR A 207 -15.91 -19.38 12.75
N ILE A 208 -15.15 -19.50 13.83
CA ILE A 208 -13.79 -20.05 13.83
C ILE A 208 -13.76 -21.14 14.89
N ASP A 209 -13.30 -22.34 14.53
CA ASP A 209 -13.14 -23.47 15.45
C ASP A 209 -14.41 -23.76 16.30
N GLY A 210 -15.58 -23.64 15.68
CA GLY A 210 -16.88 -23.86 16.33
C GLY A 210 -17.40 -22.70 17.20
N VAL A 211 -16.61 -21.65 17.40
CA VAL A 211 -17.02 -20.44 18.14
C VAL A 211 -17.63 -19.42 17.19
N GLU A 212 -18.87 -18.99 17.45
CA GLU A 212 -19.53 -17.92 16.70
C GLU A 212 -19.05 -16.55 17.20
N TYR A 213 -18.65 -15.69 16.26
CA TYR A 213 -18.29 -14.29 16.50
C TYR A 213 -19.30 -13.39 15.82
N LEU A 214 -19.80 -12.40 16.56
CA LEU A 214 -20.66 -11.34 16.05
C LEU A 214 -19.81 -10.10 15.76
N VAL A 215 -19.96 -9.54 14.56
CA VAL A 215 -19.29 -8.30 14.16
C VAL A 215 -20.29 -7.17 14.03
N THR A 216 -19.83 -5.93 14.15
CA THR A 216 -20.70 -4.75 14.11
C THR A 216 -21.47 -4.68 12.79
N LYS A 217 -22.79 -4.49 12.87
CA LYS A 217 -23.63 -4.19 11.70
C LYS A 217 -23.50 -2.71 11.33
N ASN A 218 -23.18 -2.45 10.06
CA ASN A 218 -23.15 -1.09 9.48
C ASN A 218 -23.75 -1.03 8.07
N TRP A 219 -24.27 -2.15 7.54
CA TRP A 219 -24.93 -2.18 6.23
C TRP A 219 -26.30 -2.88 6.35
N GLU A 220 -27.36 -2.17 5.97
CA GLU A 220 -28.76 -2.64 5.96
C GLU A 220 -29.21 -3.27 7.29
N ASN A 221 -28.60 -2.88 8.43
CA ASN A 221 -28.81 -3.49 9.74
C ASN A 221 -28.70 -5.02 9.77
N ARG A 222 -27.98 -5.60 8.81
CA ARG A 222 -27.90 -7.06 8.59
C ARG A 222 -26.47 -7.55 8.42
N HIS A 223 -25.65 -6.77 7.74
CA HIS A 223 -24.30 -7.15 7.36
C HIS A 223 -23.28 -6.20 8.00
N GLN A 224 -22.06 -6.69 8.16
CA GLN A 224 -20.91 -5.80 8.28
C GLN A 224 -20.34 -5.55 6.88
N LEU A 225 -19.98 -4.32 6.58
CA LEU A 225 -19.33 -3.88 5.36
C LEU A 225 -18.00 -3.22 5.74
N HIS A 226 -16.93 -3.61 5.03
CA HIS A 226 -15.63 -2.92 5.03
C HIS A 226 -15.01 -2.75 6.44
N GLY A 227 -15.14 -3.80 7.28
CA GLY A 227 -14.53 -3.82 8.61
C GLY A 227 -15.32 -3.10 9.71
N GLY A 228 -16.50 -2.54 9.41
CA GLY A 228 -17.42 -2.02 10.42
C GLY A 228 -17.57 -0.50 10.42
N LYS A 229 -18.06 0.06 11.53
CA LYS A 229 -18.32 1.50 11.64
C LYS A 229 -17.02 2.29 11.63
N ILE A 230 -16.04 1.82 12.41
CA ILE A 230 -14.70 2.35 12.58
C ILE A 230 -13.72 1.31 12.02
N GLY A 231 -13.68 1.21 10.70
CA GLY A 231 -12.73 0.36 9.97
C GLY A 231 -11.34 0.98 9.89
N PHE A 232 -10.44 0.29 9.20
CA PHE A 232 -9.05 0.71 8.96
C PHE A 232 -8.91 2.07 8.26
N ASP A 233 -9.94 2.44 7.48
CA ASP A 233 -10.10 3.71 6.79
C ASP A 233 -10.21 4.92 7.73
N LYS A 234 -10.57 4.70 9.00
CA LYS A 234 -10.88 5.78 9.96
C LYS A 234 -9.81 6.05 11.00
N PHE A 235 -8.64 5.43 10.88
CA PHE A 235 -7.52 5.63 11.79
C PHE A 235 -6.40 6.40 11.12
N ASN A 236 -5.65 7.20 11.87
CA ASN A 236 -4.34 7.66 11.43
C ASN A 236 -3.32 6.54 11.65
N TRP A 237 -2.49 6.27 10.66
CA TRP A 237 -1.50 5.20 10.70
C TRP A 237 -0.13 5.77 11.08
N ALA A 238 0.62 5.03 11.89
CA ALA A 238 2.02 5.37 12.15
C ALA A 238 2.82 5.20 10.86
N SER A 239 3.81 6.07 10.63
CA SER A 239 4.58 6.09 9.38
C SER A 239 6.06 5.83 9.62
N TYR A 240 6.66 5.06 8.72
CA TYR A 240 8.09 4.84 8.61
C TYR A 240 8.52 5.02 7.15
N VAL A 241 9.57 5.82 6.93
CA VAL A 241 10.12 6.14 5.60
C VAL A 241 11.51 5.55 5.50
N ASN A 242 11.78 4.79 4.43
CA ASN A 242 13.09 4.25 4.10
C ASN A 242 13.41 4.55 2.63
N GLY A 243 14.25 5.56 2.39
CA GLY A 243 14.45 6.12 1.05
C GLY A 243 13.11 6.61 0.49
N THR A 244 12.70 6.04 -0.65
CA THR A 244 11.42 6.35 -1.32
C THR A 244 10.31 5.35 -0.96
N VAL A 245 10.54 4.44 -0.02
CA VAL A 245 9.54 3.45 0.40
C VAL A 245 8.87 3.93 1.68
N VAL A 246 7.54 4.04 1.68
CA VAL A 246 6.75 4.44 2.86
C VAL A 246 5.97 3.24 3.37
N THR A 247 6.13 2.92 4.65
CA THR A 247 5.32 1.92 5.34
C THR A 247 4.44 2.58 6.38
N LEU A 248 3.13 2.37 6.27
CA LEU A 248 2.14 2.80 7.23
C LEU A 248 1.71 1.60 8.07
N THR A 249 1.63 1.76 9.39
CA THR A 249 1.24 0.69 10.33
C THR A 249 0.10 1.10 11.25
N HIS A 250 -0.78 0.14 11.55
CA HIS A 250 -1.85 0.30 12.53
C HIS A 250 -2.07 -1.02 13.28
N THR A 251 -2.17 -0.92 14.60
CA THR A 251 -2.55 -2.06 15.46
C THR A 251 -4.02 -1.95 15.79
N ASN A 252 -4.81 -2.87 15.24
CA ASN A 252 -6.21 -2.99 15.56
C ASN A 252 -6.38 -3.88 16.81
N PRO A 253 -6.99 -3.39 17.90
CA PRO A 253 -7.01 -4.13 19.15
C PRO A 253 -7.91 -5.38 19.09
N GLU A 254 -7.72 -6.27 20.06
CA GLU A 254 -8.60 -7.42 20.32
C GLU A 254 -10.05 -6.96 20.49
N GLY A 255 -11.00 -7.67 19.87
CA GLY A 255 -12.44 -7.38 19.98
C GLY A 255 -12.92 -6.17 19.17
N HIS A 256 -12.03 -5.42 18.51
CA HIS A 256 -12.42 -4.26 17.72
C HIS A 256 -13.38 -4.65 16.59
N GLU A 257 -14.53 -3.97 16.52
CA GLU A 257 -15.62 -4.25 15.56
C GLU A 257 -16.14 -5.71 15.62
N GLY A 258 -15.85 -6.43 16.71
CA GLY A 258 -16.27 -7.81 16.99
C GLY A 258 -15.28 -8.88 16.52
N TYR A 259 -14.10 -8.52 16.03
CA TYR A 259 -13.10 -9.49 15.57
C TYR A 259 -12.19 -9.99 16.71
N PRO A 260 -11.94 -11.31 16.82
CA PRO A 260 -10.95 -11.84 17.75
C PRO A 260 -9.53 -11.51 17.28
N GLY A 261 -8.57 -11.50 18.18
CA GLY A 261 -7.17 -11.20 17.91
C GLY A 261 -6.89 -9.71 17.82
N ALA A 262 -5.84 -9.24 18.49
CA ALA A 262 -5.16 -8.04 18.06
C ALA A 262 -4.49 -8.29 16.71
N VAL A 263 -4.48 -7.30 15.82
CA VAL A 263 -3.88 -7.40 14.48
C VAL A 263 -2.97 -6.21 14.24
N LEU A 264 -1.68 -6.46 14.07
CA LEU A 264 -0.74 -5.50 13.52
C LEU A 264 -0.83 -5.58 11.98
N THR A 265 -1.26 -4.49 11.36
CA THR A 265 -1.35 -4.37 9.90
C THR A 265 -0.35 -3.34 9.40
N SER A 266 0.27 -3.60 8.25
CA SER A 266 1.06 -2.63 7.51
C SER A 266 0.65 -2.54 6.04
N VAL A 267 0.78 -1.34 5.48
CA VAL A 267 0.71 -1.07 4.04
C VAL A 267 1.98 -0.36 3.61
N THR A 268 2.69 -0.94 2.65
CA THR A 268 3.91 -0.35 2.08
C THR A 268 3.64 0.15 0.67
N TYR A 269 4.00 1.41 0.43
CA TYR A 269 3.86 2.13 -0.83
C TYR A 269 5.22 2.41 -1.45
N GLN A 270 5.32 2.24 -2.77
CA GLN A 270 6.50 2.58 -3.56
C GLN A 270 6.10 2.96 -4.99
N LEU A 271 6.57 4.12 -5.44
CA LEU A 271 6.59 4.48 -6.86
C LEU A 271 7.93 4.07 -7.48
N THR A 272 7.89 3.73 -8.76
CA THR A 272 9.03 3.30 -9.58
C THR A 272 9.10 4.16 -10.85
N ASN A 273 10.24 4.21 -11.52
CA ASN A 273 10.38 4.97 -12.78
C ASN A 273 9.63 4.35 -13.96
N ASP A 274 9.25 3.08 -13.90
CA ASP A 274 8.44 2.42 -14.93
C ASP A 274 6.92 2.57 -14.70
N ASN A 275 6.52 3.65 -14.00
CA ASN A 275 5.13 4.00 -13.73
C ASN A 275 4.33 2.90 -13.03
N LYS A 276 4.99 2.16 -12.14
CA LYS A 276 4.32 1.23 -11.22
C LYS A 276 4.23 1.85 -9.84
N PHE A 277 3.00 1.91 -9.33
CA PHE A 277 2.72 2.17 -7.93
C PHE A 277 2.40 0.85 -7.22
N LEU A 278 3.32 0.43 -6.35
CA LEU A 278 3.26 -0.83 -5.63
C LEU A 278 2.62 -0.62 -4.26
N VAL A 279 1.66 -1.48 -3.93
CA VAL A 279 0.96 -1.49 -2.64
C VAL A 279 1.06 -2.88 -2.04
N LYS A 280 1.80 -3.04 -0.95
CA LYS A 280 1.97 -4.31 -0.25
C LYS A 280 1.28 -4.28 1.11
N PHE A 281 0.40 -5.24 1.35
CA PHE A 281 -0.25 -5.44 2.63
C PHE A 281 0.43 -6.57 3.39
N GLN A 282 0.65 -6.36 4.69
CA GLN A 282 1.04 -7.41 5.63
C GLN A 282 0.20 -7.33 6.89
N ALA A 283 -0.13 -8.49 7.46
CA ALA A 283 -0.84 -8.56 8.74
C ALA A 283 -0.34 -9.72 9.58
N THR A 284 -0.24 -9.48 10.89
CA THR A 284 0.07 -10.47 11.92
C THR A 284 -0.98 -10.38 13.01
N SER A 285 -1.51 -11.52 13.47
CA SER A 285 -2.52 -11.55 14.54
C SER A 285 -2.10 -12.41 15.72
N SER A 286 -2.54 -12.02 16.92
CA SER A 286 -2.37 -12.77 18.17
C SER A 286 -3.26 -14.02 18.25
N HIS A 287 -4.39 -14.04 17.53
CA HIS A 287 -5.35 -15.15 17.51
C HIS A 287 -5.81 -15.45 16.07
N PRO A 288 -6.36 -16.64 15.79
CA PRO A 288 -7.06 -16.89 14.55
C PRO A 288 -8.16 -15.84 14.29
N THR A 289 -8.10 -15.17 13.13
CA THR A 289 -9.03 -14.10 12.76
C THR A 289 -9.10 -13.95 11.24
N PRO A 290 -10.25 -13.61 10.64
CA PRO A 290 -10.31 -13.34 9.21
C PRO A 290 -9.62 -12.01 8.89
N ILE A 291 -8.87 -11.99 7.80
CA ILE A 291 -8.21 -10.80 7.27
C ILE A 291 -8.43 -10.78 5.77
N ASN A 292 -8.95 -9.66 5.25
CA ASN A 292 -9.05 -9.41 3.82
C ASN A 292 -8.84 -7.91 3.58
N LEU A 293 -7.65 -7.55 3.09
CA LEU A 293 -7.23 -6.16 2.93
C LEU A 293 -7.27 -5.76 1.45
N THR A 294 -7.66 -4.51 1.19
CA THR A 294 -7.60 -3.91 -0.14
C THR A 294 -7.40 -2.40 -0.04
N ASN A 295 -7.02 -1.79 -1.15
CA ASN A 295 -7.18 -0.37 -1.38
C ASN A 295 -8.49 -0.11 -2.15
N HIS A 296 -9.16 1.02 -1.89
CA HIS A 296 -10.47 1.37 -2.44
C HIS A 296 -10.44 2.63 -3.32
N SER A 297 -9.34 2.87 -4.07
CA SER A 297 -9.28 3.91 -5.10
C SER A 297 -10.30 3.71 -6.20
N TYR A 298 -10.95 4.80 -6.59
CA TYR A 298 -11.85 4.88 -7.74
C TYR A 298 -11.10 5.57 -8.86
N PHE A 299 -11.00 4.93 -10.02
CA PHE A 299 -10.23 5.45 -11.14
C PHE A 299 -11.13 6.06 -12.21
N ASN A 300 -10.75 7.24 -12.69
CA ASN A 300 -11.26 7.84 -13.91
C ASN A 300 -10.07 8.20 -14.81
N LEU A 301 -9.79 7.35 -15.80
CA LEU A 301 -8.64 7.54 -16.70
C LEU A 301 -8.80 8.72 -17.67
N ALA A 302 -10.00 9.30 -17.78
CA ALA A 302 -10.21 10.53 -18.54
C ALA A 302 -9.85 11.79 -17.73
N GLY A 303 -9.37 11.62 -16.49
CA GLY A 303 -9.13 12.70 -15.56
C GLY A 303 -10.42 13.23 -14.94
N HIS A 304 -10.28 14.07 -13.93
CA HIS A 304 -11.36 14.84 -13.33
C HIS A 304 -10.83 16.19 -12.87
N VAL A 305 -11.72 17.18 -12.79
CA VAL A 305 -11.41 18.44 -12.12
C VAL A 305 -11.70 18.21 -10.64
N SER A 306 -10.66 18.26 -9.82
CA SER A 306 -10.73 18.33 -8.36
C SER A 306 -11.13 19.73 -7.92
#